data_AF-A0A8S9FMF2-F1
#
_entry.id   AF-A0A8S9FMF2-F1
#
_cell.length_a   1.000
_cell.length_b   1.000
_cell.length_c   1.000
_cell.angle_alpha   90.00
_cell.angle_beta   90.00
_cell.angle_gamma   90.00
#
_symmetry.space_group_name_H-M   'P 1'
#
loop_
_entity.id
_entity.type
_entity.pdbx_description
1 polymer ?
#
loop_
_entity_poly.entity_id
_entity_poly.type
_entity_poly.pdbx_seq_one_letter_code
_entity_poly.pdbx_strand_id
1 'polypeptide(L)'
;MSEKINSRAFFGFEHIVLGNVFKFTEKETKTELNICLSRKQVEDSISRSSHGVEAIVREDLVRIKAYFLFLRYMIDHMNKPCNQEISNRFTKNLKIRWSSGLNLDCKSSNGLSLASIFQLKSTPFFQSKDMLFELHMILFMFELHMILFIYTLKLREKAMVLASKDMVESTKAYREAAGVFDYVCKIGHTDWSYIEKFPELTSPVYSSLKLICLAEGQAVTANKAKEKGTSANLVAKLHYGVIQFVSEATAPLLSKTNTQVKQLSSRFLDYVSTMGALHELKSGKHLAESLESEGELGEAIGVLRHSLARAKLTTQCRSDTWKSIFKKEREQVITMMNKYESLNESMMLQQ
;
A
#
# COMPACT_ATOMS: atom_id res chain seq x y z
N MET A 1 19.75 21.26 -18.86
CA MET A 1 19.84 21.17 -17.39
C MET A 1 18.72 20.23 -16.95
N SER A 2 19.05 18.97 -16.66
CA SER A 2 18.09 17.86 -16.50
C SER A 2 17.50 17.85 -15.10
N GLU A 3 16.25 18.29 -14.93
CA GLU A 3 15.50 18.10 -13.70
C GLU A 3 15.38 16.61 -13.39
N LYS A 4 16.17 16.14 -12.41
CA LYS A 4 15.96 14.84 -11.76
C LYS A 4 14.67 14.95 -10.95
N ILE A 5 13.55 14.71 -11.62
CA ILE A 5 12.24 14.56 -11.00
C ILE A 5 12.35 13.40 -10.00
N ASN A 6 12.26 13.77 -8.72
CA ASN A 6 12.22 12.85 -7.59
C ASN A 6 11.03 11.91 -7.80
N SER A 7 11.24 10.61 -8.06
CA SER A 7 10.16 9.66 -8.34
C SER A 7 9.19 9.48 -7.17
N ARG A 8 9.61 9.89 -5.95
CA ARG A 8 8.74 10.06 -4.78
C ARG A 8 7.65 11.11 -4.99
N ALA A 9 7.95 12.12 -5.80
CA ALA A 9 7.04 13.21 -6.10
C ALA A 9 5.97 12.79 -7.13
N PHE A 10 6.27 11.92 -8.08
CA PHE A 10 5.30 11.63 -9.15
C PHE A 10 4.11 10.76 -8.72
N PHE A 11 4.22 10.06 -7.58
CA PHE A 11 3.20 9.11 -7.12
C PHE A 11 2.95 9.14 -5.59
N GLY A 12 3.51 10.12 -4.89
CA GLY A 12 3.51 10.34 -3.43
C GLY A 12 3.10 9.17 -2.52
N PHE A 13 4.06 8.32 -2.20
CA PHE A 13 3.83 7.20 -1.31
C PHE A 13 4.42 7.48 0.07
N GLU A 14 3.64 7.29 1.12
CA GLU A 14 4.13 7.35 2.50
C GLU A 14 4.89 6.06 2.86
N HIS A 15 6.01 6.24 3.56
CA HIS A 15 6.86 5.14 4.02
C HIS A 15 6.33 4.60 5.36
N ILE A 16 6.05 3.30 5.42
CA ILE A 16 5.74 2.61 6.67
C ILE A 16 7.05 2.34 7.41
N VAL A 17 7.21 2.94 8.60
CA VAL A 17 8.39 2.74 9.46
C VAL A 17 8.10 1.63 10.47
N LEU A 18 8.93 0.59 10.46
CA LEU A 18 8.84 -0.54 11.39
C LEU A 18 10.03 -0.49 12.36
N GLY A 19 9.75 -0.48 13.67
CA GLY A 19 10.77 -0.48 14.74
C GLY A 19 11.46 -1.85 14.94
N ASN A 20 12.48 -1.89 15.80
CA ASN A 20 13.41 -3.02 16.05
C ASN A 20 12.75 -4.23 16.73
N VAL A 21 13.02 -5.47 16.25
CA VAL A 21 12.12 -6.62 16.50
C VAL A 21 12.73 -7.85 17.19
N PHE A 22 14.05 -7.98 17.39
CA PHE A 22 14.61 -9.13 18.14
C PHE A 22 15.68 -8.72 19.16
N LYS A 23 15.56 -9.26 20.39
CA LYS A 23 16.67 -9.32 21.36
C LYS A 23 16.94 -10.79 21.66
N PHE A 24 18.00 -11.34 21.08
CA PHE A 24 18.60 -12.58 21.56
C PHE A 24 19.61 -12.22 22.66
N THR A 25 19.45 -12.82 23.83
CA THR A 25 20.55 -13.00 24.78
C THR A 25 21.35 -14.20 24.34
N GLU A 26 22.63 -13.99 24.10
CA GLU A 26 23.55 -14.91 23.40
C GLU A 26 23.79 -16.24 24.14
N LYS A 27 24.20 -17.24 23.32
CA LYS A 27 24.86 -18.53 23.59
C LYS A 27 23.95 -19.75 23.56
N GLU A 28 23.79 -20.40 22.38
CA GLU A 28 23.82 -21.88 22.32
C GLU A 28 23.91 -22.51 20.90
N THR A 29 23.38 -21.97 19.79
CA THR A 29 23.52 -22.65 18.45
C THR A 29 23.70 -21.76 17.19
N LYS A 30 24.37 -22.30 16.15
CA LYS A 30 24.68 -21.64 14.84
C LYS A 30 23.44 -21.17 14.07
N THR A 31 22.31 -21.86 14.22
CA THR A 31 21.05 -21.56 13.51
C THR A 31 20.40 -20.26 14.00
N GLU A 32 20.49 -19.97 15.30
CA GLU A 32 19.88 -18.79 15.93
C GLU A 32 20.62 -17.50 15.54
N LEU A 33 21.95 -17.60 15.39
CA LEU A 33 22.78 -16.51 14.88
C LEU A 33 22.43 -16.16 13.43
N ASN A 34 22.19 -17.17 12.59
CA ASN A 34 21.80 -16.96 11.19
C ASN A 34 20.42 -16.27 11.08
N ILE A 35 19.45 -16.64 11.92
CA ILE A 35 18.12 -15.99 11.99
C ILE A 35 18.29 -14.50 12.28
N CYS A 36 19.06 -14.16 13.33
CA CYS A 36 19.29 -12.77 13.73
C CYS A 36 19.95 -11.95 12.63
N LEU A 37 20.98 -12.51 11.98
CA LEU A 37 21.71 -11.84 10.90
C LEU A 37 20.83 -11.61 9.67
N SER A 38 20.09 -12.63 9.23
CA SER A 38 19.18 -12.51 8.08
C SER A 38 18.04 -11.53 8.37
N ARG A 39 17.50 -11.52 9.59
CA ARG A 39 16.46 -10.56 9.97
C ARG A 39 16.99 -9.14 10.05
N LYS A 40 18.20 -8.93 10.57
CA LYS A 40 18.86 -7.62 10.58
C LYS A 40 19.04 -7.06 9.17
N GLN A 41 19.41 -7.90 8.20
CA GLN A 41 19.47 -7.48 6.79
C GLN A 41 18.11 -7.01 6.26
N VAL A 42 17.00 -7.61 6.72
CA VAL A 42 15.65 -7.16 6.40
C VAL A 42 15.33 -5.83 7.08
N GLU A 43 15.68 -5.64 8.35
CA GLU A 43 15.53 -4.34 9.05
C GLU A 43 16.29 -3.22 8.34
N ASP A 44 17.54 -3.50 7.94
CA ASP A 44 18.36 -2.58 7.15
C ASP A 44 17.69 -2.26 5.81
N SER A 45 17.02 -3.24 5.17
CA SER A 45 16.30 -3.05 3.91
C SER A 45 15.01 -2.23 4.08
N ILE A 46 14.32 -2.38 5.22
CA ILE A 46 13.11 -1.61 5.56
C ILE A 46 13.46 -0.15 5.88
N SER A 47 14.51 0.08 6.66
CA SER A 47 14.95 1.43 7.05
C SER A 47 15.63 2.19 5.91
N ARG A 48 16.12 1.47 4.90
CA ARG A 48 16.83 2.06 3.76
C ARG A 48 15.87 2.74 2.78
N SER A 49 16.10 4.04 2.64
CA SER A 49 15.48 4.88 1.61
C SER A 49 16.07 4.55 0.23
N SER A 50 15.24 4.14 -0.73
CA SER A 50 15.67 3.86 -2.10
C SER A 50 16.09 5.10 -2.90
N HIS A 51 15.61 6.29 -2.50
CA HIS A 51 15.81 7.55 -3.23
C HIS A 51 15.50 7.45 -4.75
N GLY A 52 14.59 6.57 -5.16
CA GLY A 52 14.26 6.37 -6.59
C GLY A 52 15.25 5.49 -7.37
N VAL A 53 16.14 4.77 -6.67
CA VAL A 53 17.12 3.87 -7.28
C VAL A 53 16.60 2.44 -7.30
N GLU A 54 16.31 1.92 -8.49
CA GLU A 54 15.73 0.58 -8.68
C GLU A 54 16.65 -0.53 -8.16
N ALA A 55 17.97 -0.39 -8.37
CA ALA A 55 18.95 -1.37 -7.92
C ALA A 55 18.90 -1.59 -6.40
N ILE A 56 18.65 -0.53 -5.63
CA ILE A 56 18.49 -0.61 -4.17
C ILE A 56 17.24 -1.41 -3.82
N VAL A 57 16.11 -1.09 -4.44
CA VAL A 57 14.84 -1.81 -4.19
C VAL A 57 14.94 -3.28 -4.58
N ARG A 58 15.62 -3.59 -5.69
CA ARG A 58 15.88 -4.97 -6.12
C ARG A 58 16.72 -5.73 -5.10
N GLU A 59 17.78 -5.12 -4.57
CA GLU A 59 18.61 -5.70 -3.52
C GLU A 59 17.78 -5.98 -2.25
N ASP A 60 16.98 -5.01 -1.80
CA ASP A 60 16.09 -5.14 -0.64
C ASP A 60 15.10 -6.30 -0.84
N LEU A 61 14.48 -6.41 -2.02
CA LEU A 61 13.56 -7.50 -2.36
C LEU A 61 14.23 -8.88 -2.28
N VAL A 62 15.48 -9.00 -2.74
CA VAL A 62 16.23 -10.26 -2.66
C VAL A 62 16.49 -10.65 -1.21
N ARG A 63 16.89 -9.69 -0.36
CA ARG A 63 17.16 -9.93 1.07
C ARG A 63 15.88 -10.34 1.82
N ILE A 64 14.78 -9.62 1.58
CA ILE A 64 13.48 -9.94 2.18
C ILE A 64 12.99 -11.31 1.73
N LYS A 65 13.10 -11.62 0.44
CA LYS A 65 12.70 -12.93 -0.10
C LYS A 65 13.54 -14.08 0.48
N ALA A 66 14.85 -13.88 0.65
CA ALA A 66 15.72 -14.88 1.27
C ALA A 66 15.29 -15.17 2.72
N TYR A 67 15.00 -14.13 3.50
CA TYR A 67 14.49 -14.30 4.86
C TYR A 67 13.10 -14.95 4.91
N PHE A 68 12.19 -14.59 4.00
CA PHE A 68 10.90 -15.25 3.85
C PHE A 68 11.03 -16.76 3.59
N LEU A 69 11.88 -17.17 2.65
CA LEU A 69 12.11 -18.58 2.33
C LEU A 69 12.70 -19.32 3.54
N PHE A 70 13.61 -18.67 4.24
CA PHE A 70 14.20 -19.21 5.46
C PHE A 70 13.18 -19.35 6.60
N LEU A 71 12.30 -18.37 6.82
CA LEU A 71 11.20 -18.47 7.78
C LEU A 71 10.25 -19.63 7.45
N ARG A 72 9.89 -19.78 6.18
CA ARG A 72 9.04 -20.89 5.74
C ARG A 72 9.70 -22.24 6.01
N TYR A 73 10.98 -22.37 5.68
CA TYR A 73 11.74 -23.57 6.01
C TYR A 73 11.76 -23.84 7.53
N MET A 74 11.95 -22.81 8.35
CA MET A 74 11.92 -22.94 9.81
C MET A 74 10.55 -23.40 10.31
N ILE A 75 9.46 -22.84 9.80
CA ILE A 75 8.10 -23.26 10.16
C ILE A 75 7.89 -24.73 9.82
N ASP A 76 8.24 -25.14 8.60
CA ASP A 76 8.11 -26.53 8.15
C ASP A 76 9.02 -27.48 8.96
N HIS A 77 10.21 -27.03 9.37
CA HIS A 77 11.15 -27.81 10.17
C HIS A 77 10.71 -27.96 11.63
N MET A 78 10.19 -26.89 12.23
CA MET A 78 9.78 -26.84 13.64
C MET A 78 8.42 -27.51 13.88
N ASN A 79 7.58 -27.59 12.85
CA ASN A 79 6.31 -28.34 12.87
C ASN A 79 6.49 -29.87 12.87
N LYS A 80 7.71 -30.39 12.72
CA LYS A 80 7.97 -31.84 12.73
C LYS A 80 7.92 -32.38 14.16
N PRO A 81 7.21 -33.49 14.44
CA PRO A 81 7.08 -34.05 15.80
C PRO A 81 8.42 -34.36 16.49
N CYS A 82 9.45 -34.73 15.73
CA CYS A 82 10.78 -35.02 16.26
C CYS A 82 11.55 -33.80 16.76
N ASN A 83 11.11 -32.57 16.44
CA ASN A 83 11.79 -31.32 16.77
C ASN A 83 11.10 -30.55 17.92
N GLN A 84 10.14 -31.17 18.60
CA GLN A 84 9.31 -30.52 19.62
C GLN A 84 10.12 -29.87 20.76
N GLU A 85 11.19 -30.53 21.22
CA GLU A 85 12.04 -30.00 22.30
C GLU A 85 12.86 -28.78 21.86
N ILE A 86 13.36 -28.80 20.62
CA ILE A 86 14.09 -27.67 20.01
C ILE A 86 13.12 -26.49 19.82
N SER A 87 11.90 -26.77 19.34
CA SER A 87 10.83 -25.79 19.19
C SER A 87 10.49 -25.11 20.52
N ASN A 88 10.28 -25.89 21.57
CA ASN A 88 9.96 -25.37 22.90
C ASN A 88 11.10 -24.53 23.51
N ARG A 89 12.36 -24.88 23.26
CA ARG A 89 13.52 -24.08 23.72
C ARG A 89 13.59 -22.75 22.99
N PHE A 90 13.47 -22.79 21.66
CA PHE A 90 13.55 -21.60 20.81
C PHE A 90 12.45 -20.59 21.16
N THR A 91 11.22 -21.05 21.39
CA THR A 91 10.07 -20.19 21.73
C THR A 91 10.20 -19.48 23.07
N LYS A 92 10.79 -20.11 24.10
CA LYS A 92 10.98 -19.47 25.41
C LYS A 92 11.86 -18.22 25.34
N ASN A 93 12.79 -18.18 24.39
CA ASN A 93 13.74 -17.08 24.22
C ASN A 93 13.32 -16.10 23.11
N LEU A 94 12.35 -16.46 22.27
CA LEU A 94 11.91 -15.65 21.14
C LEU A 94 11.04 -14.48 21.59
N LYS A 95 11.46 -13.26 21.26
CA LYS A 95 10.65 -12.05 21.42
C LYS A 95 10.54 -11.37 20.06
N ILE A 96 9.34 -11.37 19.48
CA ILE A 96 8.99 -10.66 18.25
C ILE A 96 8.22 -9.41 18.62
N ARG A 97 8.62 -8.26 18.09
CA ARG A 97 7.93 -6.98 18.25
C ARG A 97 7.84 -6.22 16.94
N TRP A 98 6.67 -6.09 16.32
CA TRP A 98 6.46 -5.14 15.22
C TRP A 98 5.78 -3.86 15.68
N SER A 99 5.92 -2.78 14.91
CA SER A 99 5.04 -1.60 15.01
C SER A 99 4.06 -1.58 13.85
N SER A 100 2.89 -0.99 14.01
CA SER A 100 1.95 -0.82 12.89
C SER A 100 2.33 0.44 12.11
N GLY A 101 2.47 0.30 10.79
CA GLY A 101 2.68 1.42 9.89
C GLY A 101 1.40 2.15 9.52
N LEU A 102 0.28 1.45 9.61
CA LEU A 102 -1.03 1.97 9.24
C LEU A 102 -1.72 2.74 10.37
N ASN A 103 -1.26 2.67 11.61
CA ASN A 103 -1.87 3.36 12.76
C ASN A 103 -1.20 4.69 13.16
N LEU A 104 -0.24 5.20 12.37
CA LEU A 104 0.75 6.21 12.80
C LEU A 104 0.20 7.59 13.26
N ASP A 105 -1.06 7.94 12.96
CA ASP A 105 -1.66 9.24 13.33
C ASP A 105 -2.64 9.18 14.52
N CYS A 106 -2.87 8.01 15.12
CA CYS A 106 -3.76 7.92 16.28
C CYS A 106 -3.10 8.61 17.48
N LYS A 107 -3.44 9.89 17.73
CA LYS A 107 -3.21 10.51 19.03
C LYS A 107 -3.93 9.66 20.08
N SER A 108 -3.20 8.76 20.73
CA SER A 108 -3.68 8.15 21.96
C SER A 108 -4.01 9.29 22.92
N SER A 109 -5.23 9.33 23.43
CA SER A 109 -5.72 10.28 24.44
C SER A 109 -4.91 10.25 25.75
N ASN A 110 -3.86 9.44 25.83
CA ASN A 110 -3.12 9.12 27.04
C ASN A 110 -1.63 9.52 26.92
N GLY A 111 -1.23 10.36 25.97
CA GLY A 111 0.12 10.96 25.94
C GLY A 111 1.27 9.98 25.65
N LEU A 112 0.99 8.75 25.21
CA LEU A 112 1.99 7.81 24.71
C LEU A 112 1.94 7.79 23.18
N SER A 113 2.67 8.73 22.58
CA SER A 113 2.97 8.74 21.15
C SER A 113 4.11 7.76 20.84
N LEU A 114 3.98 7.04 19.72
CA LEU A 114 4.99 6.19 19.08
C LEU A 114 5.42 4.93 19.83
N ALA A 115 4.53 3.93 19.81
CA ALA A 115 4.80 2.52 19.47
C ALA A 115 3.63 1.71 20.01
N SER A 116 2.89 0.99 19.16
CA SER A 116 2.22 -0.22 19.63
C SER A 116 3.32 -1.20 20.02
N ILE A 117 3.72 -1.15 21.29
CA ILE A 117 4.71 -2.05 21.87
C ILE A 117 3.99 -3.35 22.15
N PHE A 118 4.31 -4.40 21.38
CA PHE A 118 3.98 -5.75 21.79
C PHE A 118 4.63 -6.06 23.15
N GLN A 119 3.77 -6.18 24.16
CA GLN A 119 3.99 -7.09 25.26
C GLN A 119 2.87 -8.12 25.17
N LEU A 120 3.23 -9.39 24.98
CA LEU A 120 2.35 -10.51 25.29
C LEU A 120 1.74 -10.20 26.67
N LYS A 121 0.41 -10.16 26.82
CA LYS A 121 -0.20 -10.09 28.15
C LYS A 121 0.35 -11.29 28.91
N SER A 122 1.31 -11.07 29.79
CA SER A 122 1.92 -12.14 30.59
C SER A 122 0.91 -12.51 31.67
N THR A 123 -0.08 -13.31 31.31
CA THR A 123 -0.91 -13.99 32.28
C THR A 123 -0.11 -15.20 32.80
N PRO A 124 0.07 -15.37 34.12
CA PRO A 124 1.05 -16.28 34.71
C PRO A 124 0.67 -17.78 34.68
N PHE A 125 -0.28 -18.22 33.83
CA PHE A 125 -0.94 -19.53 33.96
C PHE A 125 -0.84 -20.49 32.75
N PHE A 126 0.06 -20.26 31.79
CA PHE A 126 0.09 -21.08 30.56
C PHE A 126 1.18 -22.15 30.60
N GLN A 127 0.89 -23.28 31.26
CA GLN A 127 1.76 -24.48 31.33
C GLN A 127 1.03 -25.73 30.81
N SER A 128 0.79 -25.82 29.50
CA SER A 128 0.63 -27.12 28.83
C SER A 128 1.49 -27.16 27.56
N LYS A 129 2.06 -28.34 27.26
CA LYS A 129 2.99 -28.52 26.12
C LYS A 129 2.32 -28.26 24.76
N ASP A 130 1.02 -28.53 24.67
CA ASP A 130 0.24 -28.35 23.42
C ASP A 130 -0.08 -26.87 23.17
N MET A 131 -0.35 -26.08 24.21
CA MET A 131 -0.59 -24.63 24.08
C MET A 131 0.68 -23.84 23.72
N LEU A 132 1.86 -24.30 24.16
CA LEU A 132 3.15 -23.74 23.74
C LEU A 132 3.44 -24.05 22.27
N PHE A 133 3.00 -25.22 21.80
CA PHE A 133 3.07 -25.59 20.40
C PHE A 133 2.15 -24.69 19.55
N GLU A 134 0.91 -24.46 19.95
CA GLU A 134 0.05 -23.54 19.21
C GLU A 134 0.61 -22.11 19.20
N LEU A 135 1.17 -21.64 20.32
CA LEU A 135 1.72 -20.29 20.43
C LEU A 135 2.95 -20.04 19.53
N HIS A 136 3.87 -21.01 19.38
CA HIS A 136 5.02 -20.80 18.50
C HIS A 136 4.61 -20.71 17.03
N MET A 137 3.68 -21.57 16.60
CA MET A 137 3.18 -21.56 15.23
C MET A 137 2.51 -20.22 14.92
N ILE A 138 1.73 -19.69 15.86
CA ILE A 138 1.11 -18.36 15.77
C ILE A 138 2.17 -17.25 15.63
N LEU A 139 3.24 -17.26 16.44
CA LEU A 139 4.30 -16.25 16.40
C LEU A 139 5.10 -16.25 15.10
N PHE A 140 5.49 -17.43 14.59
CA PHE A 140 6.18 -17.54 13.31
C PHE A 140 5.28 -17.21 12.13
N MET A 141 4.00 -17.61 12.17
CA MET A 141 3.01 -17.19 11.19
C MET A 141 2.85 -15.67 11.20
N PHE A 142 2.78 -15.04 12.37
CA PHE A 142 2.72 -13.59 12.48
C PHE A 142 3.93 -12.90 11.83
N GLU A 143 5.16 -13.34 12.14
CA GLU A 143 6.37 -12.84 11.48
C GLU A 143 6.30 -13.03 9.95
N LEU A 144 5.87 -14.21 9.49
CA LEU A 144 5.72 -14.50 8.06
C LEU A 144 4.75 -13.52 7.38
N HIS A 145 3.60 -13.23 8.00
CA HIS A 145 2.62 -12.28 7.49
C HIS A 145 3.19 -10.87 7.40
N MET A 146 3.87 -10.40 8.46
CA MET A 146 4.49 -9.07 8.46
C MET A 146 5.60 -8.93 7.41
N ILE A 147 6.40 -9.99 7.21
CA ILE A 147 7.45 -10.01 6.17
C ILE A 147 6.84 -10.02 4.77
N LEU A 148 5.77 -10.78 4.54
CA LEU A 148 5.04 -10.77 3.27
C LEU A 148 4.40 -9.40 3.01
N PHE A 149 3.84 -8.77 4.03
CA PHE A 149 3.32 -7.41 3.95
C PHE A 149 4.43 -6.43 3.49
N ILE A 150 5.59 -6.48 4.13
CA ILE A 150 6.74 -5.64 3.76
C ILE A 150 7.29 -5.94 2.37
N TYR A 151 7.41 -7.21 2.03
CA TYR A 151 7.82 -7.63 0.70
C TYR A 151 6.90 -7.02 -0.37
N THR A 152 5.60 -7.03 -0.11
CA THR A 152 4.59 -6.46 -1.00
C THR A 152 4.71 -4.94 -1.10
N LEU A 153 4.97 -4.23 0.01
CA LEU A 153 5.25 -2.80 -0.02
C LEU A 153 6.51 -2.47 -0.82
N LYS A 154 7.55 -3.30 -0.75
CA LYS A 154 8.78 -3.14 -1.55
C LYS A 154 8.56 -3.44 -3.03
N LEU A 155 7.70 -4.40 -3.37
CA LEU A 155 7.27 -4.62 -4.77
C LEU A 155 6.51 -3.41 -5.30
N ARG A 156 5.61 -2.86 -4.48
CA ARG A 156 4.93 -1.61 -4.79
C ARG A 156 5.95 -0.49 -4.99
N GLU A 157 6.93 -0.30 -4.09
CA GLU A 157 8.02 0.67 -4.21
C GLU A 157 8.80 0.52 -5.52
N LYS A 158 9.16 -0.72 -5.90
CA LYS A 158 9.80 -1.03 -7.18
C LYS A 158 8.95 -0.51 -8.35
N ALA A 159 7.64 -0.73 -8.31
CA ALA A 159 6.72 -0.29 -9.34
C ALA A 159 6.72 1.25 -9.49
N MET A 160 6.77 1.99 -8.38
CA MET A 160 6.85 3.47 -8.38
C MET A 160 8.14 3.96 -9.03
N VAL A 161 9.26 3.34 -8.71
CA VAL A 161 10.57 3.70 -9.25
C VAL A 161 10.64 3.42 -10.76
N LEU A 162 9.99 2.35 -11.20
CA LEU A 162 9.91 1.98 -12.62
C LEU A 162 8.91 2.81 -13.40
N ALA A 163 7.90 3.41 -12.77
CA ALA A 163 6.79 4.05 -13.49
C ALA A 163 7.21 5.21 -14.41
N SER A 164 8.36 5.85 -14.15
CA SER A 164 8.94 6.87 -15.05
C SER A 164 10.04 6.35 -16.00
N LYS A 165 10.46 5.09 -15.86
CA LYS A 165 11.56 4.47 -16.64
C LYS A 165 11.08 3.39 -17.58
N ASP A 166 10.23 2.50 -17.07
CA ASP A 166 9.62 1.39 -17.78
C ASP A 166 8.21 1.16 -17.22
N MET A 167 7.22 1.70 -17.94
CA MET A 167 5.82 1.56 -17.57
C MET A 167 5.31 0.11 -17.68
N VAL A 168 5.92 -0.75 -18.51
CA VAL A 168 5.54 -2.17 -18.61
C VAL A 168 5.93 -2.90 -17.34
N GLU A 169 7.20 -2.82 -16.97
CA GLU A 169 7.71 -3.50 -15.78
C GLU A 169 7.13 -2.88 -14.50
N SER A 170 6.81 -1.58 -14.51
CA SER A 170 6.05 -0.93 -13.43
C SER A 170 4.67 -1.56 -13.24
N THR A 171 3.84 -1.64 -14.30
CA THR A 171 2.51 -2.27 -14.22
C THR A 171 2.59 -3.73 -13.79
N LYS A 172 3.61 -4.46 -14.26
CA LYS A 172 3.85 -5.86 -13.84
C LYS A 172 4.19 -5.96 -12.35
N ALA A 173 5.04 -5.09 -11.83
CA ALA A 173 5.37 -5.05 -10.40
C ALA A 173 4.16 -4.71 -9.52
N TYR A 174 3.29 -3.80 -9.95
CA TYR A 174 2.01 -3.53 -9.26
C TYR A 174 1.08 -4.75 -9.24
N ARG A 175 0.98 -5.48 -10.37
CA ARG A 175 0.18 -6.73 -10.43
C ARG A 175 0.78 -7.83 -9.55
N GLU A 176 2.11 -7.94 -9.51
CA GLU A 176 2.81 -8.86 -8.61
C GLU A 176 2.47 -8.52 -7.14
N ALA A 177 2.57 -7.25 -6.75
CA ALA A 177 2.20 -6.81 -5.41
C ALA A 177 0.74 -7.12 -5.07
N ALA A 178 -0.20 -6.84 -5.99
CA ALA A 178 -1.60 -7.19 -5.83
C ALA A 178 -1.81 -8.71 -5.65
N GLY A 179 -1.07 -9.52 -6.39
CA GLY A 179 -1.09 -10.98 -6.26
C GLY A 179 -0.59 -11.49 -4.91
N VAL A 180 0.46 -10.86 -4.35
CA VAL A 180 0.94 -11.21 -3.00
C VAL A 180 -0.09 -10.82 -1.93
N PHE A 181 -0.71 -9.64 -2.01
CA PHE A 181 -1.79 -9.28 -1.08
C PHE A 181 -3.01 -10.23 -1.19
N ASP A 182 -3.37 -10.65 -2.40
CA ASP A 182 -4.43 -11.64 -2.62
C ASP A 182 -4.07 -13.00 -2.02
N TYR A 183 -2.82 -13.44 -2.19
CA TYR A 183 -2.30 -14.67 -1.58
C TYR A 183 -2.35 -14.59 -0.05
N VAL A 184 -1.88 -13.50 0.55
CA VAL A 184 -1.88 -13.32 2.01
C VAL A 184 -3.31 -13.31 2.57
N CYS A 185 -4.27 -12.73 1.84
CA CYS A 185 -5.68 -12.79 2.23
C CYS A 185 -6.25 -14.23 2.23
N LYS A 186 -5.70 -15.13 1.41
CA LYS A 186 -6.20 -16.51 1.21
C LYS A 186 -5.56 -17.55 2.12
N ILE A 187 -4.31 -17.35 2.56
CA ILE A 187 -3.59 -18.32 3.42
C ILE A 187 -4.15 -18.42 4.84
N GLY A 188 -5.25 -17.71 5.14
CA GLY A 188 -6.09 -17.96 6.30
C GLY A 188 -5.75 -17.06 7.47
N HIS A 189 -6.79 -16.56 8.13
CA HIS A 189 -6.67 -15.89 9.42
C HIS A 189 -6.48 -16.96 10.48
N THR A 190 -5.22 -17.20 10.87
CA THR A 190 -4.94 -17.74 12.20
C THR A 190 -5.73 -16.90 13.22
N ASP A 191 -6.32 -17.52 14.23
CA ASP A 191 -6.96 -16.76 15.30
C ASP A 191 -5.89 -15.90 15.99
N TRP A 192 -5.85 -14.63 15.61
CA TRP A 192 -4.94 -13.64 16.17
C TRP A 192 -5.44 -13.11 17.51
N SER A 193 -6.39 -13.77 18.18
CA SER A 193 -6.92 -13.36 19.50
C SER A 193 -5.83 -13.10 20.54
N TYR A 194 -4.69 -13.77 20.43
CA TYR A 194 -3.51 -13.61 21.28
C TYR A 194 -2.59 -12.44 20.91
N ILE A 195 -2.77 -11.85 19.72
CA ILE A 195 -1.98 -10.74 19.19
C ILE A 195 -2.86 -9.48 19.22
N GLU A 196 -2.29 -8.34 19.63
CA GLU A 196 -2.99 -7.05 19.52
C GLU A 196 -3.48 -6.86 18.06
N LYS A 197 -4.66 -6.25 17.86
CA LYS A 197 -5.32 -6.21 16.54
C LYS A 197 -4.60 -5.25 15.59
N PHE A 198 -3.65 -5.74 14.80
CA PHE A 198 -2.96 -4.99 13.76
C PHE A 198 -3.83 -4.88 12.51
N PRO A 199 -4.06 -3.67 11.95
CA PRO A 199 -4.80 -3.52 10.70
C PRO A 199 -4.11 -4.27 9.54
N GLU A 200 -2.76 -4.36 9.56
CA GLU A 200 -1.96 -5.11 8.59
C GLU A 200 -2.28 -6.62 8.56
N LEU A 201 -2.98 -7.17 9.55
CA LEU A 201 -3.35 -8.58 9.61
C LEU A 201 -4.80 -8.85 9.18
N THR A 202 -5.53 -7.81 8.78
CA THR A 202 -6.98 -7.90 8.53
C THR A 202 -7.27 -8.10 7.05
N SER A 203 -8.19 -9.02 6.72
CA SER A 203 -8.63 -9.25 5.34
C SER A 203 -9.14 -7.98 4.64
N PRO A 204 -9.92 -7.10 5.32
CA PRO A 204 -10.34 -5.83 4.74
C PRO A 204 -9.17 -4.96 4.24
N VAL A 205 -8.08 -4.87 5.02
CA VAL A 205 -6.90 -4.09 4.63
C VAL A 205 -6.16 -4.77 3.47
N TYR A 206 -5.95 -6.09 3.51
CA TYR A 206 -5.33 -6.82 2.40
C TYR A 206 -6.10 -6.67 1.08
N SER A 207 -7.42 -6.85 1.14
CA SER A 207 -8.30 -6.72 -0.03
C SER A 207 -8.24 -5.30 -0.60
N SER A 208 -8.21 -4.29 0.27
CA SER A 208 -8.11 -2.89 -0.15
C SER A 208 -6.75 -2.56 -0.75
N LEU A 209 -5.65 -3.02 -0.15
CA LEU A 209 -4.29 -2.79 -0.65
C LEU A 209 -4.04 -3.51 -1.99
N LYS A 210 -4.62 -4.69 -2.19
CA LYS A 210 -4.67 -5.35 -3.50
C LYS A 210 -5.31 -4.44 -4.55
N LEU A 211 -6.51 -3.93 -4.28
CA LEU A 211 -7.24 -3.04 -5.19
C LEU A 211 -6.47 -1.74 -5.45
N ILE A 212 -5.85 -1.15 -4.43
CA ILE A 212 -5.00 0.05 -4.56
C ILE A 212 -3.80 -0.22 -5.49
N CYS A 213 -3.12 -1.37 -5.36
CA CYS A 213 -2.03 -1.73 -6.27
C CYS A 213 -2.51 -1.88 -7.72
N LEU A 214 -3.71 -2.47 -7.92
CA LEU A 214 -4.32 -2.57 -9.25
C LEU A 214 -4.69 -1.18 -9.82
N ALA A 215 -5.24 -0.29 -8.98
CA ALA A 215 -5.53 1.10 -9.34
C ALA A 215 -4.26 1.84 -9.80
N GLU A 216 -3.16 1.69 -9.06
CA GLU A 216 -1.87 2.32 -9.40
C GLU A 216 -1.27 1.75 -10.70
N GLY A 217 -1.32 0.42 -10.88
CA GLY A 217 -0.91 -0.22 -12.13
C GLY A 217 -1.76 0.21 -13.34
N GLN A 218 -3.06 0.41 -13.13
CA GLN A 218 -3.99 0.93 -14.12
C GLN A 218 -3.72 2.41 -14.44
N ALA A 219 -3.37 3.22 -13.45
CA ALA A 219 -2.97 4.61 -13.64
C ALA A 219 -1.70 4.73 -14.51
N VAL A 220 -0.71 3.86 -14.30
CA VAL A 220 0.48 3.77 -15.17
C VAL A 220 0.09 3.37 -16.60
N THR A 221 -0.84 2.43 -16.74
CA THR A 221 -1.35 2.01 -18.06
C THR A 221 -2.06 3.17 -18.78
N ALA A 222 -2.84 3.98 -18.07
CA ALA A 222 -3.49 5.18 -18.62
C ALA A 222 -2.47 6.22 -19.11
N ASN A 223 -1.43 6.50 -18.31
CA ASN A 223 -0.36 7.40 -18.71
C ASN A 223 0.38 6.87 -19.96
N LYS A 224 0.66 5.57 -20.02
CA LYS A 224 1.27 4.94 -21.19
C LYS A 224 0.39 5.04 -22.44
N ALA A 225 -0.91 4.82 -22.30
CA ALA A 225 -1.85 4.95 -23.41
C ALA A 225 -1.88 6.39 -23.96
N LYS A 226 -1.83 7.37 -23.06
CA LYS A 226 -1.71 8.79 -23.40
C LYS A 226 -0.41 9.09 -24.15
N GLU A 227 0.75 8.61 -23.67
CA GLU A 227 2.04 8.82 -24.34
C GLU A 227 2.10 8.21 -25.74
N LYS A 228 1.39 7.10 -25.96
CA LYS A 228 1.28 6.45 -27.28
C LYS A 228 0.30 7.14 -28.24
N GLY A 229 -0.32 8.25 -27.83
CA GLY A 229 -1.32 8.94 -28.67
C GLY A 229 -2.60 8.14 -28.86
N THR A 230 -3.00 7.32 -27.87
CA THR A 230 -4.27 6.58 -27.95
C THR A 230 -5.46 7.53 -27.80
N SER A 231 -6.65 7.11 -28.27
CA SER A 231 -7.86 7.94 -28.23
C SER A 231 -8.22 8.44 -26.82
N ALA A 232 -8.70 9.68 -26.75
CA ALA A 232 -9.10 10.33 -25.50
C ALA A 232 -10.15 9.51 -24.73
N ASN A 233 -11.13 8.93 -25.45
CA ASN A 233 -12.12 8.02 -24.88
C ASN A 233 -11.50 6.80 -24.17
N LEU A 234 -10.48 6.15 -24.77
CA LEU A 234 -9.83 5.02 -24.09
C LEU A 234 -9.06 5.49 -22.86
N VAL A 235 -8.33 6.61 -22.95
CA VAL A 235 -7.59 7.16 -21.79
C VAL A 235 -8.56 7.53 -20.66
N ALA A 236 -9.72 8.11 -20.98
CA ALA A 236 -10.79 8.39 -20.03
C ALA A 236 -11.26 7.11 -19.32
N LYS A 237 -11.61 6.06 -20.08
CA LYS A 237 -12.02 4.76 -19.54
C LYS A 237 -10.95 4.12 -18.65
N LEU A 238 -9.67 4.23 -19.02
CA LEU A 238 -8.58 3.70 -18.21
C LEU A 238 -8.48 4.42 -16.86
N HIS A 239 -8.61 5.76 -16.84
CA HIS A 239 -8.67 6.54 -15.60
C HIS A 239 -9.93 6.25 -14.79
N TYR A 240 -11.08 6.07 -15.44
CA TYR A 240 -12.32 5.67 -14.77
C TYR A 240 -12.18 4.32 -14.07
N GLY A 241 -11.49 3.35 -14.68
CA GLY A 241 -11.17 2.07 -14.03
C GLY A 241 -10.34 2.22 -12.74
N VAL A 242 -9.47 3.24 -12.65
CA VAL A 242 -8.77 3.56 -11.39
C VAL A 242 -9.76 3.99 -10.31
N ILE A 243 -10.74 4.83 -10.67
CA ILE A 243 -11.79 5.30 -9.75
C ILE A 243 -12.59 4.12 -9.21
N GLN A 244 -12.94 3.15 -10.07
CA GLN A 244 -13.67 1.94 -9.68
C GLN A 244 -12.89 1.13 -8.64
N PHE A 245 -11.61 0.84 -8.89
CA PHE A 245 -10.76 0.14 -7.93
C PHE A 245 -10.62 0.89 -6.60
N VAL A 246 -10.44 2.21 -6.64
CA VAL A 246 -10.31 3.04 -5.43
C VAL A 246 -11.61 3.06 -4.64
N SER A 247 -12.76 3.18 -5.30
CA SER A 247 -14.08 3.17 -4.67
C SER A 247 -14.34 1.84 -3.96
N GLU A 248 -14.03 0.72 -4.63
CA GLU A 248 -14.16 -0.62 -4.05
C GLU A 248 -13.20 -0.82 -2.87
N ALA A 249 -11.96 -0.32 -2.96
CA ALA A 249 -10.99 -0.37 -1.87
C ALA A 249 -11.43 0.47 -0.66
N THR A 250 -12.13 1.58 -0.89
CA THR A 250 -12.48 2.53 0.16
C THR A 250 -13.64 2.05 1.03
N ALA A 251 -14.61 1.32 0.45
CA ALA A 251 -15.79 0.83 1.17
C ALA A 251 -15.46 0.03 2.45
N PRO A 252 -14.58 -1.00 2.43
CA PRO A 252 -14.19 -1.71 3.65
C PRO A 252 -13.32 -0.87 4.59
N LEU A 253 -12.51 0.06 4.06
CA LEU A 253 -11.63 0.94 4.85
C LEU A 253 -12.38 2.05 5.61
N LEU A 254 -13.59 2.40 5.20
CA LEU A 254 -14.40 3.42 5.88
C LEU A 254 -15.59 2.84 6.65
N SER A 255 -15.66 1.50 6.74
CA SER A 255 -16.77 0.83 7.41
C SER A 255 -16.80 1.17 8.92
N LYS A 256 -17.87 1.83 9.36
CA LYS A 256 -18.10 2.21 10.76
C LYS A 256 -18.29 1.01 11.70
N THR A 257 -18.58 -0.17 11.16
CA THR A 257 -18.77 -1.40 11.94
C THR A 257 -17.45 -2.13 12.20
N ASN A 258 -16.39 -1.85 11.43
CA ASN A 258 -15.10 -2.50 11.61
C ASN A 258 -14.19 -1.69 12.53
N THR A 259 -14.16 -2.05 13.81
CA THR A 259 -13.34 -1.36 14.84
C THR A 259 -11.84 -1.45 14.61
N GLN A 260 -11.35 -2.44 13.85
CA GLN A 260 -9.92 -2.61 13.53
C GLN A 260 -9.46 -1.63 12.45
N VAL A 261 -10.40 -1.23 11.59
CA VAL A 261 -10.17 -0.27 10.50
C VAL A 261 -10.34 1.18 10.98
N LYS A 262 -11.02 1.41 12.11
CA LYS A 262 -11.14 2.75 12.74
C LYS A 262 -9.80 3.34 13.19
N GLN A 263 -8.76 2.53 13.34
CA GLN A 263 -7.44 2.96 13.77
C GLN A 263 -6.50 3.31 12.60
N LEU A 264 -6.97 3.25 11.35
CA LEU A 264 -6.15 3.63 10.21
C LEU A 264 -5.75 5.10 10.25
N SER A 265 -4.52 5.37 9.81
CA SER A 265 -3.94 6.69 9.68
C SER A 265 -4.77 7.54 8.73
N SER A 266 -5.06 8.76 9.18
CA SER A 266 -5.70 9.76 8.35
C SER A 266 -4.92 10.04 7.07
N ARG A 267 -3.58 10.00 7.09
CA ARG A 267 -2.76 10.23 5.89
C ARG A 267 -2.95 9.16 4.83
N PHE A 268 -3.05 7.89 5.24
CA PHE A 268 -3.32 6.80 4.31
C PHE A 268 -4.71 6.95 3.67
N LEU A 269 -5.72 7.30 4.46
CA LEU A 269 -7.08 7.54 3.95
C LEU A 269 -7.14 8.78 3.04
N ASP A 270 -6.45 9.87 3.42
CA ASP A 270 -6.33 11.09 2.61
C ASP A 270 -5.65 10.80 1.26
N TYR A 271 -4.64 9.92 1.25
CA TYR A 271 -3.98 9.45 0.04
C TYR A 271 -4.94 8.71 -0.90
N VAL A 272 -5.66 7.70 -0.39
CA VAL A 272 -6.61 6.91 -1.20
C VAL A 272 -7.71 7.81 -1.76
N SER A 273 -8.25 8.71 -0.93
CA SER A 273 -9.26 9.69 -1.33
C SER A 273 -8.75 10.64 -2.43
N THR A 274 -7.53 11.17 -2.26
CA THR A 274 -6.90 12.07 -3.24
C THR A 274 -6.64 11.38 -4.57
N MET A 275 -6.21 10.11 -4.55
CA MET A 275 -6.00 9.33 -5.77
C MET A 275 -7.31 9.19 -6.56
N GLY A 276 -8.40 8.79 -5.90
CA GLY A 276 -9.71 8.67 -6.56
C GLY A 276 -10.14 9.98 -7.21
N ALA A 277 -10.05 11.09 -6.48
CA ALA A 277 -10.41 12.41 -6.99
C ALA A 277 -9.49 12.92 -8.12
N LEU A 278 -8.20 12.61 -8.08
CA LEU A 278 -7.28 12.96 -9.15
C LEU A 278 -7.66 12.24 -10.45
N HIS A 279 -7.98 10.95 -10.34
CA HIS A 279 -8.37 10.15 -11.50
C HIS A 279 -9.77 10.47 -12.01
N GLU A 280 -10.67 10.97 -11.16
CA GLU A 280 -11.93 11.60 -11.57
C GLU A 280 -11.69 12.81 -12.48
N LEU A 281 -10.82 13.74 -12.07
CA LEU A 281 -10.45 14.90 -12.88
C LEU A 281 -9.85 14.49 -14.22
N LYS A 282 -8.90 13.53 -14.21
CA LYS A 282 -8.25 13.05 -15.43
C LYS A 282 -9.22 12.33 -16.37
N SER A 283 -10.12 11.51 -15.82
CA SER A 283 -11.14 10.81 -16.59
C SER A 283 -12.08 11.82 -17.26
N GLY A 284 -12.63 12.76 -16.48
CA GLY A 284 -13.53 13.78 -17.01
C GLY A 284 -12.89 14.66 -18.07
N LYS A 285 -11.62 15.05 -17.86
CA LYS A 285 -10.86 15.83 -18.86
C LYS A 285 -10.77 15.11 -20.20
N HIS A 286 -10.34 13.85 -20.21
CA HIS A 286 -10.19 13.08 -21.44
C HIS A 286 -11.54 12.69 -22.07
N LEU A 287 -12.58 12.51 -21.27
CA LEU A 287 -13.94 12.30 -21.79
C LEU A 287 -14.45 13.57 -22.48
N ALA A 288 -14.26 14.73 -21.86
CA ALA A 288 -14.64 16.01 -22.44
C ALA A 288 -13.86 16.34 -23.73
N GLU A 289 -12.59 15.93 -23.84
CA GLU A 289 -11.83 15.98 -25.10
C GLU A 289 -12.48 15.11 -26.20
N SER A 290 -13.00 13.93 -25.87
CA SER A 290 -13.72 13.08 -26.85
C SER A 290 -15.03 13.73 -27.29
N LEU A 291 -15.85 14.17 -26.33
CA LEU A 291 -17.15 14.78 -26.59
C LEU A 291 -17.03 16.07 -27.42
N GLU A 292 -16.01 16.90 -27.14
CA GLU A 292 -15.74 18.08 -27.96
C GLU A 292 -15.40 17.72 -29.41
N SER A 293 -14.60 16.66 -29.63
CA SER A 293 -14.29 16.17 -30.98
C SER A 293 -15.50 15.60 -31.72
N GLU A 294 -16.55 15.21 -30.98
CA GLU A 294 -17.82 14.71 -31.47
C GLU A 294 -18.86 15.85 -31.66
N GLY A 295 -18.52 17.09 -31.28
CA GLY A 295 -19.39 18.27 -31.38
C GLY A 295 -20.38 18.43 -30.22
N GLU A 296 -20.26 17.61 -29.18
CA GLU A 296 -21.13 17.57 -27.99
C GLU A 296 -20.55 18.44 -26.87
N LEU A 297 -20.40 19.74 -27.17
CA LEU A 297 -19.73 20.70 -26.29
C LEU A 297 -20.49 20.93 -24.96
N GLY A 298 -21.83 20.92 -24.99
CA GLY A 298 -22.66 20.99 -23.78
C GLY A 298 -22.40 19.82 -22.82
N GLU A 299 -22.34 18.60 -23.34
CA GLU A 299 -22.00 17.41 -22.55
C GLU A 299 -20.57 17.47 -22.01
N ALA A 300 -19.62 17.92 -22.83
CA ALA A 300 -18.23 18.10 -22.41
C ALA A 300 -18.12 19.06 -21.21
N ILE A 301 -18.84 20.19 -21.23
CA ILE A 301 -18.91 21.13 -20.10
C ILE A 301 -19.53 20.45 -18.86
N GLY A 302 -20.63 19.72 -19.05
CA GLY A 302 -21.31 18.97 -17.98
C GLY A 302 -20.38 17.99 -17.26
N VAL A 303 -19.60 17.21 -18.02
CA VAL A 303 -18.59 16.29 -17.50
C VAL A 303 -17.51 17.02 -16.69
N LEU A 304 -16.96 18.12 -17.21
CA LEU A 304 -15.92 18.89 -16.51
C LEU A 304 -16.44 19.48 -15.19
N ARG A 305 -17.67 20.04 -15.19
CA ARG A 305 -18.34 20.55 -13.99
C ARG A 305 -18.55 19.45 -12.96
N HIS A 306 -19.00 18.26 -13.39
CA HIS A 306 -19.17 17.11 -12.50
C HIS A 306 -17.85 16.71 -11.83
N SER A 307 -16.78 16.52 -12.61
CA SER A 307 -15.48 16.13 -12.08
C SER A 307 -14.89 17.19 -11.13
N LEU A 308 -15.07 18.48 -11.42
CA LEU A 308 -14.67 19.57 -10.51
C LEU A 308 -15.46 19.58 -9.21
N ALA A 309 -16.78 19.35 -9.27
CA ALA A 309 -17.63 19.27 -8.08
C ALA A 309 -17.20 18.11 -7.16
N ARG A 310 -16.94 16.92 -7.74
CA ARG A 310 -16.43 15.75 -7.01
C ARG A 310 -15.07 16.05 -6.37
N ALA A 311 -14.15 16.66 -7.11
CA ALA A 311 -12.82 17.02 -6.62
C ALA A 311 -12.82 18.09 -5.52
N LYS A 312 -13.90 18.88 -5.35
CA LYS A 312 -14.05 19.85 -4.25
C LYS A 312 -14.41 19.16 -2.93
N LEU A 313 -15.09 18.01 -2.97
CA LEU A 313 -15.54 17.28 -1.78
C LEU A 313 -14.43 16.42 -1.15
N THR A 314 -13.27 16.32 -1.79
CA THR A 314 -12.19 15.42 -1.38
C THR A 314 -11.31 16.04 -0.29
N THR A 315 -11.08 15.28 0.78
CA THR A 315 -10.01 15.58 1.75
C THR A 315 -8.65 15.40 1.06
N GLN A 316 -7.89 16.48 0.91
CA GLN A 316 -6.62 16.45 0.19
C GLN A 316 -5.49 15.84 1.03
N CYS A 317 -4.66 15.03 0.37
CA CYS A 317 -3.44 14.48 0.93
C CYS A 317 -2.54 15.61 1.46
N ARG A 318 -1.98 15.39 2.65
CA ARG A 318 -1.16 16.40 3.33
C ARG A 318 0.20 16.64 2.66
N SER A 319 0.64 15.71 1.82
CA SER A 319 1.90 15.80 1.07
C SER A 319 1.88 16.96 0.07
N ASP A 320 2.87 17.85 0.15
CA ASP A 320 2.97 19.03 -0.73
C ASP A 320 3.13 18.66 -2.20
N THR A 321 3.76 17.52 -2.44
CA THR A 321 3.82 16.89 -3.76
C THR A 321 2.42 16.60 -4.30
N TRP A 322 1.59 15.89 -3.53
CA TRP A 322 0.24 15.52 -3.97
C TRP A 322 -0.64 16.75 -4.15
N LYS A 323 -0.51 17.72 -3.24
CA LYS A 323 -1.19 19.02 -3.39
C LYS A 323 -0.81 19.70 -4.70
N SER A 324 0.47 19.71 -5.05
CA SER A 324 0.96 20.30 -6.31
C SER A 324 0.40 19.60 -7.54
N ILE A 325 0.48 18.25 -7.59
CA ILE A 325 -0.07 17.46 -8.71
C ILE A 325 -1.57 17.70 -8.86
N PHE A 326 -2.29 17.61 -7.74
CA PHE A 326 -3.74 17.75 -7.73
C PHE A 326 -4.18 19.16 -8.12
N LYS A 327 -3.49 20.18 -7.61
CA LYS A 327 -3.73 21.58 -7.98
C LYS A 327 -3.52 21.81 -9.48
N LYS A 328 -2.39 21.33 -10.03
CA LYS A 328 -2.08 21.43 -11.46
C LYS A 328 -3.16 20.77 -12.32
N GLU A 329 -3.61 19.57 -11.95
CA GLU A 329 -4.66 18.88 -12.71
C GLU A 329 -5.99 19.63 -12.65
N ARG A 330 -6.38 20.12 -11.46
CA ARG A 330 -7.59 20.93 -11.28
C ARG A 330 -7.55 22.20 -12.12
N GLU A 331 -6.42 22.90 -12.15
CA GLU A 331 -6.22 24.10 -12.97
C GLU A 331 -6.40 23.80 -14.46
N GLN A 332 -5.84 22.69 -14.96
CA GLN A 332 -6.03 22.27 -16.35
C GLN A 332 -7.51 22.03 -16.70
N VAL A 333 -8.25 21.36 -15.81
CA VAL A 333 -9.69 21.10 -16.01
C VAL A 333 -10.48 22.41 -16.01
N ILE A 334 -10.16 23.36 -15.13
CA ILE A 334 -10.79 24.69 -15.11
C ILE A 334 -10.51 25.46 -16.41
N THR A 335 -9.25 25.49 -16.87
CA THR A 335 -8.89 26.16 -18.12
C THR A 335 -9.63 25.55 -19.32
N MET A 336 -9.75 24.23 -19.38
CA MET A 336 -10.50 23.54 -20.44
C MET A 336 -12.00 23.87 -20.37
N MET A 337 -12.59 23.86 -19.18
CA MET A 337 -14.00 24.20 -18.99
C MET A 337 -14.29 25.62 -19.46
N ASN A 338 -13.48 26.60 -19.05
CA ASN A 338 -13.67 28.00 -19.47
C ASN A 338 -13.54 28.16 -20.99
N LYS A 339 -12.62 27.42 -21.63
CA LYS A 339 -12.48 27.39 -23.09
C LYS A 339 -13.77 26.88 -23.74
N TYR A 340 -14.32 25.77 -23.25
CA TYR A 340 -15.52 25.15 -23.81
C TYR A 340 -16.76 26.01 -23.58
N GLU A 341 -16.90 26.62 -22.40
CA GLU A 341 -17.99 27.57 -22.12
C GLU A 341 -17.96 28.76 -23.09
N SER A 342 -16.79 29.37 -23.29
CA SER A 342 -16.64 30.48 -24.25
C SER A 342 -16.97 30.08 -25.70
N LEU A 343 -16.56 28.88 -26.13
CA LEU A 343 -16.89 28.34 -27.46
C LEU A 343 -18.39 28.04 -27.59
N ASN A 344 -19.02 27.51 -26.55
CA ASN A 344 -20.44 27.20 -26.57
C ASN A 344 -21.31 28.45 -26.62
N GLU A 345 -20.95 29.48 -25.84
CA GLU A 345 -21.62 30.79 -25.84
C GLU A 345 -21.48 31.52 -27.18
N SER A 346 -20.35 31.36 -27.86
CA SER A 346 -20.06 32.10 -29.11
C SER A 346 -20.45 31.37 -30.40
N MET A 347 -20.57 30.04 -30.39
CA MET A 347 -20.71 29.26 -31.64
C MET A 347 -21.81 28.19 -31.63
N MET A 348 -22.04 27.47 -30.52
CA MET A 348 -22.83 26.23 -30.54
C MET A 348 -24.19 26.32 -29.83
N LEU A 349 -24.35 27.20 -28.83
CA LEU A 349 -25.60 27.44 -28.08
C LEU A 349 -26.30 26.17 -27.55
N GLN A 350 -25.52 25.13 -27.25
CA GLN A 350 -26.04 23.90 -26.66
C GLN A 350 -26.34 24.14 -25.17
N GLN A 351 -27.47 23.65 -24.67
CA GLN A 351 -27.88 23.81 -23.25
C GLN A 351 -27.22 22.80 -22.33
#